data_AF-A0A662TV70-F1
#
_entry.id   AF-A0A662TV70-F1
#
_cell.length_a   1.000
_cell.length_b   1.000
_cell.length_c   1.000
_cell.angle_alpha   90.00
_cell.angle_beta   90.00
_cell.angle_gamma   90.00
#
_symmetry.space_group_name_H-M   'P 1'
#
loop_
_entity.id
_entity.type
_entity.pdbx_description
1 polymer ?
#
loop_
_entity_poly.entity_id
_entity_poly.type
_entity_poly.pdbx_seq_one_letter_code
_entity_poly.pdbx_strand_id
1 'polypeptide(L)'
;YRICDTIGVATSFPEAPLPNGIFAKIQAIKRETKIPNIEIHAHDDLGNAVENTMAAIRAANGLYDKIFVSTTVLGMGERAGNAETEKVIVNLYFHHGFRKFEHGLSRLKELADFVSAATGVVIPPNKAIVGTYAFAHESGIHTHGVLRDARTYEFIPPELVGNTRRISIGKQSGKAVIRYKAEEVLGRKIDEDDPRILRLVELVRSLYASGERKSSLKEEEFKKLMVEAGFKL
;
A
#
# COMPACT_ATOMS: atom_id res chain seq x y z
N TYR A 1 -19.03 6.74 -23.97
CA TYR A 1 -17.96 7.63 -24.45
C TYR A 1 -16.75 7.48 -23.54
N ARG A 2 -15.52 7.47 -24.07
CA ARG A 2 -14.30 7.36 -23.27
C ARG A 2 -13.68 8.73 -23.06
N ILE A 3 -13.52 9.12 -21.80
CA ILE A 3 -12.80 10.31 -21.38
C ILE A 3 -11.33 9.92 -21.22
N CYS A 4 -10.44 10.60 -21.93
CA CYS A 4 -9.00 10.39 -21.82
C CYS A 4 -8.34 11.60 -21.16
N ASP A 5 -7.65 11.38 -20.04
CA ASP A 5 -6.64 12.29 -19.51
C ASP A 5 -5.27 11.84 -20.03
N THR A 6 -5.05 12.04 -21.33
CA THR A 6 -3.94 11.44 -22.07
C THR A 6 -2.56 11.87 -21.56
N ILE A 7 -2.44 13.10 -21.07
CA ILE A 7 -1.17 13.68 -20.58
C ILE A 7 -1.12 13.81 -19.05
N GLY A 8 -2.10 13.25 -18.33
CA GLY A 8 -2.10 13.17 -16.87
C GLY A 8 -2.24 14.51 -16.15
N VAL A 9 -3.00 15.46 -16.72
CA VAL A 9 -3.17 16.83 -16.17
C VAL A 9 -4.61 17.17 -15.80
N ALA A 10 -5.53 16.20 -15.89
CA ALA A 10 -6.90 16.42 -15.44
C ALA A 10 -6.96 16.63 -13.92
N THR A 11 -8.07 17.19 -13.47
CA THR A 11 -8.28 17.50 -12.06
C THR A 11 -9.61 16.94 -11.56
N SER A 12 -9.58 16.47 -10.32
CA SER A 12 -10.67 15.76 -9.64
C SER A 12 -11.63 16.68 -8.90
N PHE A 13 -11.30 17.97 -8.73
CA PHE A 13 -12.14 18.92 -8.02
C PHE A 13 -13.50 19.10 -8.75
N PRO A 14 -14.64 19.02 -8.04
CA PRO A 14 -15.95 19.19 -8.65
C PRO A 14 -16.14 20.55 -9.37
N GLU A 15 -15.48 21.59 -8.87
CA GLU A 15 -15.58 22.97 -9.37
C GLU A 15 -14.64 23.24 -10.56
N ALA A 16 -13.74 22.32 -10.87
CA ALA A 16 -12.77 22.53 -11.93
C ALA A 16 -13.45 22.64 -13.30
N PRO A 17 -13.16 23.70 -14.08
CA PRO A 17 -13.80 23.92 -15.36
C PRO A 17 -13.21 23.00 -16.44
N LEU A 18 -13.89 23.00 -17.60
CA LEU A 18 -13.28 22.51 -18.84
C LEU A 18 -12.03 23.35 -19.19
N PRO A 19 -11.02 22.76 -19.85
CA PRO A 19 -10.99 21.39 -20.38
C PRO A 19 -10.41 20.35 -19.42
N ASN A 20 -10.02 20.69 -18.18
CA ASN A 20 -9.28 19.77 -17.31
C ASN A 20 -10.14 19.09 -16.22
N GLY A 21 -11.28 19.66 -15.86
CA GLY A 21 -12.15 19.11 -14.81
C GLY A 21 -12.86 17.83 -15.22
N ILE A 22 -12.65 16.75 -14.46
CA ILE A 22 -13.31 15.45 -14.69
C ILE A 22 -14.84 15.57 -14.53
N PHE A 23 -15.31 16.23 -13.47
CA PHE A 23 -16.75 16.46 -13.25
C PHE A 23 -17.38 17.27 -14.39
N ALA A 24 -16.73 18.37 -14.79
CA ALA A 24 -17.22 19.21 -15.88
C ALA A 24 -17.35 18.44 -17.21
N LYS A 25 -16.37 17.58 -17.54
CA LYS A 25 -16.42 16.71 -18.73
C LYS A 25 -17.62 15.75 -18.69
N ILE A 26 -17.80 15.04 -17.57
CA ILE A 26 -18.87 14.05 -17.41
C ILE A 26 -20.26 14.69 -17.52
N GLN A 27 -20.44 15.86 -16.90
CA GLN A 27 -21.68 16.62 -16.96
C GLN A 27 -21.96 17.15 -18.38
N ALA A 28 -20.94 17.69 -19.06
CA ALA A 28 -21.06 18.16 -20.43
C ALA A 28 -21.50 17.03 -21.37
N ILE A 29 -20.83 15.87 -21.32
CA ILE A 29 -21.21 14.70 -22.12
C ILE A 29 -22.66 14.25 -21.83
N LYS A 30 -23.11 14.32 -20.58
CA LYS A 30 -24.47 13.91 -20.22
C LYS A 30 -25.52 14.88 -20.77
N ARG A 31 -25.23 16.18 -20.76
CA ARG A 31 -26.12 17.21 -21.30
C ARG A 31 -26.18 17.19 -22.82
N GLU A 32 -25.06 16.92 -23.47
CA GLU A 32 -24.89 17.06 -24.92
C GLU A 32 -25.18 15.78 -25.69
N THR A 33 -25.26 14.62 -25.01
CA THR A 33 -25.41 13.32 -25.66
C THR A 33 -26.44 12.42 -24.97
N LYS A 34 -26.97 11.45 -25.71
CA LYS A 34 -27.84 10.38 -25.17
C LYS A 34 -27.06 9.11 -24.83
N ILE A 35 -25.75 9.19 -24.70
CA ILE A 35 -24.90 8.01 -24.49
C ILE A 35 -25.15 7.48 -23.07
N PRO A 36 -25.54 6.20 -22.90
CA PRO A 36 -25.92 5.65 -21.60
C PRO A 36 -24.71 5.34 -20.70
N ASN A 37 -23.55 5.06 -21.29
CA ASN A 37 -22.36 4.58 -20.58
C ASN A 37 -21.12 5.41 -20.88
N ILE A 38 -20.27 5.59 -19.88
CA ILE A 38 -18.98 6.28 -20.03
C ILE A 38 -17.81 5.43 -19.55
N GLU A 39 -16.62 5.82 -19.98
CA GLU A 39 -15.36 5.24 -19.54
C GLU A 39 -14.39 6.34 -19.16
N ILE A 40 -13.54 6.10 -18.17
CA ILE A 40 -12.38 6.93 -17.85
C ILE A 40 -11.08 6.16 -18.10
N HIS A 41 -10.12 6.83 -18.77
CA HIS A 41 -8.73 6.42 -18.92
C HIS A 41 -7.83 7.58 -18.48
N ALA A 42 -7.14 7.43 -17.35
CA ALA A 42 -6.31 8.49 -16.77
C ALA A 42 -4.84 8.09 -16.67
N HIS A 43 -3.96 8.97 -17.16
CA HIS A 43 -2.51 8.86 -16.99
C HIS A 43 -2.04 9.54 -15.69
N ASP A 44 -0.89 9.10 -15.19
CA ASP A 44 -0.38 9.43 -13.85
C ASP A 44 0.77 10.45 -13.83
N ASP A 45 0.94 11.26 -14.87
CA ASP A 45 2.06 12.21 -15.00
C ASP A 45 2.17 13.20 -13.81
N LEU A 46 1.04 13.59 -13.20
CA LEU A 46 0.99 14.40 -11.98
C LEU A 46 0.67 13.59 -10.70
N GLY A 47 0.66 12.26 -10.76
CA GLY A 47 0.32 11.38 -9.63
C GLY A 47 -1.16 11.33 -9.27
N ASN A 48 -2.05 11.77 -10.17
CA ASN A 48 -3.48 11.93 -9.90
C ASN A 48 -4.38 10.91 -10.61
N ALA A 49 -3.84 9.91 -11.31
CA ALA A 49 -4.65 9.02 -12.16
C ALA A 49 -5.72 8.25 -11.37
N VAL A 50 -5.35 7.74 -10.19
CA VAL A 50 -6.28 7.04 -9.29
C VAL A 50 -7.37 7.98 -8.83
N GLU A 51 -7.03 9.20 -8.40
CA GLU A 51 -8.03 10.14 -7.89
C GLU A 51 -8.92 10.70 -9.01
N ASN A 52 -8.38 11.00 -10.19
CA ASN A 52 -9.15 11.38 -11.37
C ASN A 52 -10.12 10.26 -11.80
N THR A 53 -9.68 9.00 -11.67
CA THR A 53 -10.53 7.83 -11.89
C THR A 53 -11.65 7.74 -10.86
N MET A 54 -11.35 7.88 -9.57
CA MET A 54 -12.36 7.88 -8.51
C MET A 54 -13.34 9.05 -8.66
N ALA A 55 -12.85 10.23 -9.05
CA ALA A 55 -13.68 11.40 -9.35
C ALA A 55 -14.65 11.12 -10.51
N ALA A 56 -14.20 10.43 -11.56
CA ALA A 56 -15.07 10.05 -12.66
C ALA A 56 -16.18 9.10 -12.20
N ILE A 57 -15.86 8.12 -11.35
CA ILE A 57 -16.86 7.21 -10.76
C ILE A 57 -17.90 7.99 -9.94
N ARG A 58 -17.44 8.92 -9.08
CA ARG A 58 -18.35 9.76 -8.28
C ARG A 58 -19.23 10.65 -9.14
N ALA A 59 -18.67 11.29 -10.16
CA ALA A 59 -19.40 12.16 -11.07
C ALA A 59 -20.40 11.40 -11.95
N ALA A 60 -20.10 10.15 -12.31
CA ALA A 60 -20.97 9.31 -13.12
C ALA A 60 -22.18 8.76 -12.36
N ASN A 61 -22.04 8.61 -11.03
CA ASN A 61 -23.04 7.99 -10.18
C ASN A 61 -24.39 8.74 -10.27
N GLY A 62 -25.45 8.01 -10.64
CA GLY A 62 -26.79 8.58 -10.84
C GLY A 62 -27.00 9.30 -12.17
N LEU A 63 -25.97 9.48 -13.00
CA LEU A 63 -26.08 10.12 -14.32
C LEU A 63 -25.97 9.15 -15.49
N TYR A 64 -25.20 8.06 -15.32
CA TYR A 64 -24.96 7.06 -16.36
C TYR A 64 -25.34 5.68 -15.86
N ASP A 65 -25.76 4.82 -16.79
CA ASP A 65 -26.18 3.45 -16.48
C ASP A 65 -24.97 2.62 -16.00
N LYS A 66 -23.81 2.82 -16.64
CA LYS A 66 -22.53 2.20 -16.28
C LYS A 66 -21.36 3.15 -16.50
N ILE A 67 -20.36 3.03 -15.63
CA ILE A 67 -19.02 3.54 -15.84
C ILE A 67 -18.03 2.39 -15.98
N PHE A 68 -17.19 2.47 -17.02
CA PHE A 68 -16.02 1.62 -17.20
C PHE A 68 -14.77 2.38 -16.74
N VAL A 69 -13.80 1.63 -16.22
CA VAL A 69 -12.57 2.21 -15.70
C VAL A 69 -11.41 1.46 -16.32
N SER A 70 -10.56 2.19 -17.05
CA SER A 70 -9.32 1.66 -17.59
C SER A 70 -8.20 1.83 -16.56
N THR A 71 -7.72 0.71 -16.02
CA THR A 71 -6.60 0.62 -15.08
C THR A 71 -5.57 -0.40 -15.56
N THR A 72 -4.38 -0.36 -14.95
CA THR A 72 -3.34 -1.38 -15.15
C THR A 72 -2.78 -1.83 -13.80
N VAL A 73 -2.27 -3.05 -13.73
CA VAL A 73 -1.61 -3.56 -12.50
C VAL A 73 -0.28 -2.80 -12.34
N LEU A 74 0.04 -2.38 -11.11
CA LEU A 74 1.21 -1.53 -10.78
C LEU A 74 1.19 -0.13 -11.43
N GLY A 75 0.11 0.23 -12.11
CA GLY A 75 0.00 1.48 -12.88
C GLY A 75 0.79 1.46 -14.18
N MET A 76 1.20 0.31 -14.71
CA MET A 76 1.97 0.24 -15.94
C MET A 76 1.30 0.97 -17.12
N GLY A 77 2.09 1.59 -17.99
CA GLY A 77 1.61 2.29 -19.17
C GLY A 77 2.70 3.17 -19.77
N GLU A 78 2.31 4.09 -20.65
CA GLU A 78 3.24 5.09 -21.17
C GLU A 78 3.68 6.07 -20.07
N ARG A 79 4.93 6.52 -20.13
CA ARG A 79 5.51 7.55 -19.24
C ARG A 79 5.40 7.15 -17.75
N ALA A 80 4.67 7.94 -16.95
CA ALA A 80 4.40 7.68 -15.54
C ALA A 80 3.33 6.58 -15.33
N GLY A 81 2.65 6.16 -16.40
CA GLY A 81 1.68 5.08 -16.37
C GLY A 81 0.23 5.55 -16.24
N ASN A 82 -0.62 4.65 -15.75
CA ASN A 82 -2.07 4.79 -15.64
C ASN A 82 -2.57 4.60 -14.21
N ALA A 83 -3.87 4.81 -13.99
CA ALA A 83 -4.51 4.46 -12.72
C ALA A 83 -4.28 2.99 -12.33
N GLU A 84 -3.86 2.78 -11.08
CA GLU A 84 -3.49 1.45 -10.60
C GLU A 84 -4.71 0.63 -10.20
N THR A 85 -4.78 -0.60 -10.73
CA THR A 85 -5.93 -1.50 -10.52
C THR A 85 -6.14 -1.80 -9.04
N GLU A 86 -5.07 -2.16 -8.33
CA GLU A 86 -5.08 -2.48 -6.91
C GLU A 86 -5.57 -1.29 -6.06
N LYS A 87 -5.14 -0.06 -6.38
CA LYS A 87 -5.54 1.13 -5.64
C LYS A 87 -7.00 1.47 -5.91
N VAL A 88 -7.45 1.42 -7.15
CA VAL A 88 -8.85 1.71 -7.51
C VAL A 88 -9.80 0.71 -6.85
N ILE A 89 -9.48 -0.59 -6.90
CA ILE A 89 -10.29 -1.63 -6.25
C ILE A 89 -10.36 -1.42 -4.73
N VAL A 90 -9.22 -1.18 -4.07
CA VAL A 90 -9.18 -0.96 -2.62
C VAL A 90 -9.92 0.32 -2.23
N ASN A 91 -9.82 1.40 -3.01
CA ASN A 91 -10.58 2.64 -2.76
C ASN A 91 -12.09 2.40 -2.87
N LEU A 92 -12.55 1.66 -3.89
CA LEU A 92 -13.96 1.30 -4.04
C LEU A 92 -14.47 0.45 -2.88
N TYR A 93 -13.68 -0.52 -2.43
CA TYR A 93 -14.00 -1.32 -1.27
C TYR A 93 -14.09 -0.47 0.01
N PHE A 94 -13.05 0.33 0.28
CA PHE A 94 -12.87 1.03 1.54
C PHE A 94 -13.80 2.23 1.69
N HIS A 95 -13.92 3.09 0.67
CA HIS A 95 -14.68 4.33 0.74
C HIS A 95 -16.14 4.19 0.29
N HIS A 96 -16.43 3.22 -0.59
CA HIS A 96 -17.75 3.09 -1.22
C HIS A 96 -18.48 1.80 -0.86
N GLY A 97 -17.89 0.94 -0.02
CA GLY A 97 -18.46 -0.34 0.36
C GLY A 97 -18.72 -1.27 -0.82
N PHE A 98 -18.02 -1.07 -1.95
CA PHE A 98 -18.26 -1.82 -3.18
C PHE A 98 -17.65 -3.22 -3.08
N ARG A 99 -18.51 -4.23 -2.85
CA ARG A 99 -18.10 -5.62 -2.55
C ARG A 99 -17.88 -6.53 -3.75
N LYS A 100 -18.06 -6.03 -4.99
CA LYS A 100 -17.93 -6.86 -6.21
C LYS A 100 -16.61 -7.64 -6.30
N PHE A 101 -15.53 -7.08 -5.79
CA PHE A 101 -14.18 -7.65 -5.87
C PHE A 101 -13.68 -8.23 -4.53
N GLU A 102 -14.53 -8.33 -3.51
CA GLU A 102 -14.13 -8.69 -2.15
C GLU A 102 -13.37 -10.02 -2.09
N HIS A 103 -13.84 -11.04 -2.82
CA HIS A 103 -13.18 -12.35 -2.88
C HIS A 103 -11.82 -12.33 -3.62
N GLY A 104 -11.54 -11.30 -4.40
CA GLY A 104 -10.27 -11.14 -5.12
C GLY A 104 -9.24 -10.27 -4.40
N LEU A 105 -9.62 -9.56 -3.34
CA LEU A 105 -8.73 -8.61 -2.66
C LEU A 105 -7.46 -9.30 -2.15
N SER A 106 -7.58 -10.48 -1.55
CA SER A 106 -6.46 -11.23 -0.98
C SER A 106 -5.46 -11.71 -2.03
N ARG A 107 -5.76 -11.55 -3.32
CA ARG A 107 -4.89 -11.92 -4.45
C ARG A 107 -4.20 -10.71 -5.09
N LEU A 108 -4.42 -9.49 -4.61
CA LEU A 108 -3.83 -8.30 -5.20
C LEU A 108 -2.29 -8.32 -5.14
N LYS A 109 -1.72 -8.73 -4.00
CA LYS A 109 -0.27 -8.90 -3.87
C LYS A 109 0.27 -9.97 -4.84
N GLU A 110 -0.36 -11.14 -4.88
CA GLU A 110 0.00 -12.24 -5.79
C GLU A 110 -0.07 -11.79 -7.26
N LEU A 111 -1.12 -11.06 -7.65
CA LEU A 111 -1.29 -10.53 -8.99
C LEU A 111 -0.19 -9.51 -9.34
N ALA A 112 0.14 -8.61 -8.42
CA ALA A 112 1.23 -7.65 -8.61
C ALA A 112 2.58 -8.35 -8.78
N ASP A 113 2.87 -9.35 -7.95
CA ASP A 113 4.10 -10.14 -8.03
C ASP A 113 4.18 -10.94 -9.35
N PHE A 114 3.05 -11.52 -9.79
CA PHE A 114 2.97 -12.20 -11.09
C PHE A 114 3.27 -11.24 -12.25
N VAL A 115 2.66 -10.05 -12.27
CA VAL A 115 2.89 -9.05 -13.32
C VAL A 115 4.33 -8.53 -13.28
N SER A 116 4.88 -8.29 -12.08
CA SER A 116 6.28 -7.91 -11.90
C SER A 116 7.23 -8.96 -12.49
N ALA A 117 7.00 -10.24 -12.20
CA ALA A 117 7.81 -11.33 -12.74
C ALA A 117 7.69 -11.45 -14.26
N ALA A 118 6.49 -11.28 -14.80
CA ALA A 118 6.24 -11.38 -16.24
C ALA A 118 6.82 -10.22 -17.05
N THR A 119 6.95 -9.04 -16.45
CA THR A 119 7.33 -7.80 -17.16
C THR A 119 8.75 -7.32 -16.83
N GLY A 120 9.35 -7.83 -15.75
CA GLY A 120 10.64 -7.36 -15.24
C GLY A 120 10.56 -6.03 -14.47
N VAL A 121 9.37 -5.43 -14.32
CA VAL A 121 9.18 -4.21 -13.54
C VAL A 121 9.33 -4.54 -12.05
N VAL A 122 10.27 -3.90 -11.38
CA VAL A 122 10.47 -4.06 -9.93
C VAL A 122 9.39 -3.29 -9.17
N ILE A 123 8.69 -3.96 -8.26
CA ILE A 123 7.73 -3.32 -7.35
C ILE A 123 8.52 -2.52 -6.31
N PRO A 124 8.35 -1.19 -6.21
CA PRO A 124 8.96 -0.41 -5.15
C PRO A 124 8.51 -0.96 -3.78
N PRO A 125 9.41 -1.16 -2.80
CA PRO A 125 9.04 -1.72 -1.51
C PRO A 125 7.93 -0.91 -0.80
N ASN A 126 7.91 0.40 -0.97
CA ASN A 126 6.91 1.31 -0.39
C ASN A 126 5.69 1.55 -1.30
N LYS A 127 5.51 0.79 -2.38
CA LYS A 127 4.33 0.89 -3.25
C LYS A 127 3.07 0.61 -2.42
N ALA A 128 2.07 1.47 -2.51
CA ALA A 128 0.85 1.31 -1.73
C ALA A 128 0.18 -0.05 -2.04
N ILE A 129 -0.48 -0.63 -1.03
CA ILE A 129 -1.18 -1.92 -1.09
C ILE A 129 -0.24 -3.13 -1.26
N VAL A 130 0.53 -3.18 -2.34
CA VAL A 130 1.27 -4.38 -2.77
C VAL A 130 2.78 -4.34 -2.49
N GLY A 131 3.31 -3.20 -2.04
CA GLY A 131 4.71 -3.08 -1.64
C GLY A 131 5.02 -3.88 -0.38
N THR A 132 6.24 -4.42 -0.30
CA THR A 132 6.72 -5.18 0.86
C THR A 132 6.68 -4.36 2.17
N TYR A 133 6.85 -3.05 2.08
CA TYR A 133 6.84 -2.10 3.20
C TYR A 133 5.49 -1.39 3.39
N ALA A 134 4.47 -1.71 2.59
CA ALA A 134 3.15 -1.06 2.70
C ALA A 134 2.50 -1.26 4.07
N PHE A 135 2.86 -2.34 4.77
CA PHE A 135 2.41 -2.69 6.13
C PHE A 135 3.59 -2.97 7.06
N ALA A 136 4.73 -2.30 6.82
CA ALA A 136 5.90 -2.39 7.68
C ALA A 136 5.90 -1.29 8.75
N HIS A 137 6.21 -1.66 9.99
CA HIS A 137 6.30 -0.74 11.13
C HIS A 137 7.69 -0.82 11.76
N GLU A 138 8.35 0.33 11.89
CA GLU A 138 9.71 0.43 12.48
C GLU A 138 9.76 1.27 13.75
N SER A 139 9.04 2.40 13.78
CA SER A 139 9.03 3.31 14.94
C SER A 139 8.57 2.59 16.20
N GLY A 140 9.28 2.80 17.32
CA GLY A 140 8.96 2.17 18.60
C GLY A 140 7.53 2.46 19.08
N ILE A 141 7.00 3.64 18.78
CA ILE A 141 5.64 4.05 19.15
C ILE A 141 4.61 3.37 18.23
N HIS A 142 4.91 3.31 16.92
CA HIS A 142 4.03 2.69 15.93
C HIS A 142 3.92 1.18 16.18
N THR A 143 5.07 0.52 16.34
CA THR A 143 5.15 -0.92 16.60
C THR A 143 4.45 -1.28 17.91
N HIS A 144 4.65 -0.52 18.99
CA HIS A 144 3.91 -0.73 20.24
C HIS A 144 2.39 -0.55 20.06
N GLY A 145 1.96 0.47 19.31
CA GLY A 145 0.54 0.68 18.99
C GLY A 145 -0.07 -0.47 18.21
N VAL A 146 0.61 -0.93 17.15
CA VAL A 146 0.14 -2.05 16.30
C VAL A 146 0.06 -3.36 17.06
N LEU A 147 1.01 -3.63 17.96
CA LEU A 147 0.99 -4.84 18.80
C LEU A 147 -0.16 -4.86 19.79
N ARG A 148 -0.67 -3.69 20.19
CA ARG A 148 -1.84 -3.56 21.08
C ARG A 148 -3.15 -3.57 20.29
N ASP A 149 -3.24 -2.75 19.24
CA ASP A 149 -4.37 -2.68 18.33
C ASP A 149 -3.87 -2.22 16.96
N ALA A 150 -3.84 -3.15 16.01
CA ALA A 150 -3.35 -2.92 14.65
C ALA A 150 -4.05 -1.74 13.94
N ARG A 151 -5.33 -1.50 14.24
CA ARG A 151 -6.14 -0.43 13.63
C ARG A 151 -5.61 0.97 13.93
N THR A 152 -4.75 1.11 14.94
CA THR A 152 -4.11 2.38 15.29
C THR A 152 -3.25 2.92 14.15
N TYR A 153 -2.59 2.03 13.39
CA TYR A 153 -1.65 2.41 12.33
C TYR A 153 -1.87 1.65 11.01
N GLU A 154 -2.84 0.74 10.95
CA GLU A 154 -3.20 0.02 9.74
C GLU A 154 -4.62 0.41 9.31
N PHE A 155 -4.71 1.06 8.15
CA PHE A 155 -6.00 1.45 7.58
C PHE A 155 -6.84 0.23 7.14
N ILE A 156 -6.18 -0.87 6.79
CA ILE A 156 -6.78 -2.19 6.54
C ILE A 156 -5.84 -3.29 7.07
N PRO A 157 -6.37 -4.47 7.46
CA PRO A 157 -5.51 -5.60 7.75
C PRO A 157 -4.74 -6.04 6.48
N PRO A 158 -3.43 -6.32 6.55
CA PRO A 158 -2.62 -6.65 5.38
C PRO A 158 -3.11 -7.90 4.64
N GLU A 159 -3.67 -8.87 5.37
CA GLU A 159 -4.19 -10.12 4.81
C GLU A 159 -5.36 -9.89 3.86
N LEU A 160 -6.10 -8.79 4.03
CA LEU A 160 -7.19 -8.39 3.13
C LEU A 160 -6.69 -8.24 1.69
N VAL A 161 -5.46 -7.76 1.49
CA VAL A 161 -4.88 -7.50 0.17
C VAL A 161 -3.80 -8.51 -0.22
N GLY A 162 -3.69 -9.61 0.55
CA GLY A 162 -2.69 -10.66 0.33
C GLY A 162 -1.28 -10.26 0.76
N ASN A 163 -1.15 -9.20 1.55
CA ASN A 163 0.13 -8.78 2.10
C ASN A 163 0.29 -9.28 3.53
N THR A 164 1.43 -9.01 4.14
CA THR A 164 1.73 -9.39 5.53
C THR A 164 2.29 -8.20 6.30
N ARG A 165 1.91 -8.13 7.58
CA ARG A 165 2.50 -7.18 8.52
C ARG A 165 3.97 -7.50 8.72
N ARG A 166 4.83 -6.47 8.73
CA ARG A 166 6.26 -6.63 9.01
C ARG A 166 6.67 -5.70 10.13
N ILE A 167 7.37 -6.24 11.12
CA ILE A 167 7.98 -5.44 12.19
C ILE A 167 9.48 -5.35 11.91
N SER A 168 9.96 -4.15 11.64
CA SER A 168 11.38 -3.88 11.39
C SER A 168 12.08 -3.50 12.69
N ILE A 169 13.31 -4.01 12.88
CA ILE A 169 14.14 -3.65 14.02
C ILE A 169 15.06 -2.50 13.61
N GLY A 170 14.95 -1.38 14.32
CA GLY A 170 15.73 -0.16 14.10
C GLY A 170 16.21 0.45 15.42
N LYS A 171 16.83 1.63 15.33
CA LYS A 171 17.42 2.35 16.48
C LYS A 171 16.45 2.55 17.65
N GLN A 172 15.16 2.72 17.35
CA GLN A 172 14.11 3.01 18.34
C GLN A 172 13.36 1.75 18.82
N SER A 173 13.75 0.55 18.39
CA SER A 173 13.08 -0.68 18.79
C SER A 173 13.33 -0.99 20.28
N GLY A 174 12.25 -0.98 21.07
CA GLY A 174 12.28 -1.33 22.49
C GLY A 174 12.24 -2.84 22.75
N LYS A 175 12.33 -3.21 24.04
CA LYS A 175 12.30 -4.61 24.53
C LYS A 175 11.14 -5.42 23.94
N ALA A 176 9.92 -4.86 23.95
CA ALA A 176 8.72 -5.54 23.47
C ALA A 176 8.78 -5.86 21.97
N VAL A 177 9.27 -4.92 21.16
CA VAL A 177 9.38 -5.07 19.70
C VAL A 177 10.44 -6.11 19.34
N ILE A 178 11.59 -6.05 20.02
CA ILE A 178 12.68 -7.02 19.84
C ILE A 178 12.25 -8.42 20.27
N ARG A 179 11.54 -8.54 21.40
CA ARG A 179 10.94 -9.82 21.83
C ARG A 179 9.97 -10.35 20.80
N TYR A 180 9.02 -9.52 20.34
CA TYR A 180 8.04 -9.93 19.33
C TYR A 180 8.73 -10.44 18.05
N LYS A 181 9.73 -9.73 17.53
CA LYS A 181 10.45 -10.18 16.33
C LYS A 181 11.25 -11.47 16.59
N ALA A 182 11.83 -11.64 17.78
CA ALA A 182 12.50 -12.89 18.14
C ALA A 182 11.52 -14.07 18.23
N GLU A 183 10.32 -13.86 18.79
CA GLU A 183 9.24 -14.87 18.80
C GLU A 183 8.81 -15.25 17.38
N GLU A 184 8.67 -14.26 16.48
CA GLU A 184 8.34 -14.47 15.07
C GLU A 184 9.39 -15.36 14.37
N VAL A 185 10.68 -15.08 14.59
CA VAL A 185 11.78 -15.86 14.00
C VAL A 185 11.85 -17.28 14.58
N LEU A 186 11.60 -17.46 15.89
CA LEU A 186 11.67 -18.77 16.55
C LEU A 186 10.40 -19.61 16.39
N GLY A 187 9.29 -19.01 15.97
CA GLY A 187 7.98 -19.67 15.92
C GLY A 187 7.41 -20.06 17.30
N ARG A 188 7.88 -19.44 18.39
CA ARG A 188 7.42 -19.73 19.76
C ARG A 188 7.52 -18.51 20.68
N LYS A 189 6.75 -18.52 21.77
CA LYS A 189 6.80 -17.49 22.81
C LYS A 189 8.09 -17.52 23.61
N ILE A 190 8.55 -16.34 24.03
CA ILE A 190 9.71 -16.12 24.89
C ILE A 190 9.19 -15.46 26.18
N ASP A 191 9.67 -15.92 27.33
CA ASP A 191 9.32 -15.33 28.62
C ASP A 191 9.74 -13.85 28.68
N GLU A 192 8.91 -13.01 29.30
CA GLU A 192 9.17 -11.56 29.34
C GLU A 192 10.47 -11.20 30.07
N ASP A 193 10.89 -12.04 31.01
CA ASP A 193 12.10 -11.86 31.83
C ASP A 193 13.30 -12.67 31.32
N ASP A 194 13.23 -13.23 30.10
CA ASP A 194 14.35 -13.94 29.51
C ASP A 194 15.57 -12.99 29.37
N PRO A 195 16.69 -13.27 30.05
CA PRO A 195 17.86 -12.37 30.05
C PRO A 195 18.50 -12.22 28.67
N ARG A 196 18.26 -13.16 27.75
CA ARG A 196 18.73 -13.08 26.35
C ARG A 196 18.09 -11.92 25.60
N ILE A 197 16.87 -11.52 25.97
CA ILE A 197 16.19 -10.39 25.33
C ILE A 197 16.90 -9.08 25.68
N LEU A 198 17.30 -8.88 26.94
CA LEU A 198 18.04 -7.68 27.34
C LEU A 198 19.39 -7.59 26.62
N ARG A 199 20.12 -8.71 26.54
CA ARG A 199 21.35 -8.78 25.75
C ARG A 199 21.12 -8.43 24.28
N LEU A 200 20.07 -8.97 23.67
CA LEU A 200 19.72 -8.68 22.29
C LEU A 200 19.38 -7.18 22.08
N VAL A 201 18.69 -6.56 23.02
CA VAL A 201 18.42 -5.10 22.99
C VAL A 201 19.72 -4.30 23.01
N GLU A 202 20.69 -4.69 23.84
CA GLU A 202 21.99 -4.02 23.92
C GLU A 202 22.80 -4.19 22.64
N LEU A 203 22.83 -5.39 22.06
CA LEU A 203 23.48 -5.68 20.77
C LEU A 203 22.85 -4.86 19.62
N VAL A 204 21.53 -4.73 19.59
CA VAL A 204 20.85 -3.88 18.61
C VAL A 204 21.25 -2.41 18.82
N ARG A 205 21.25 -1.92 20.06
CA ARG A 205 21.61 -0.52 20.36
C ARG A 205 23.06 -0.19 19.98
N SER A 206 24.00 -1.10 20.24
CA SER A 206 25.41 -0.88 19.93
C SER A 206 25.66 -0.73 18.42
N LEU A 207 24.92 -1.46 17.58
CA LEU A 207 24.99 -1.31 16.12
C LEU A 207 24.59 0.09 15.61
N TYR A 208 23.74 0.80 16.35
CA TYR A 208 23.30 2.16 16.00
C TYR A 208 24.09 3.25 16.75
N ALA A 209 25.01 2.87 17.65
CA ALA A 209 25.72 3.81 18.52
C ALA A 209 26.68 4.73 17.74
N SER A 210 27.34 4.23 16.69
CA SER A 210 28.24 5.05 15.85
C SER A 210 27.50 6.08 14.99
N GLY A 211 26.18 5.90 14.79
CA GLY A 211 25.38 6.74 13.90
C GLY A 211 25.61 6.52 12.41
N GLU A 212 26.56 5.65 12.02
CA GLU A 212 26.81 5.30 10.61
C GLU A 212 25.64 4.53 10.03
N ARG A 213 25.05 3.63 10.81
CA ARG A 213 23.87 2.86 10.40
C ARG A 213 22.61 3.72 10.49
N LYS A 214 21.95 3.88 9.34
CA LYS A 214 20.66 4.61 9.23
C LYS A 214 19.48 3.70 8.89
N SER A 215 19.72 2.49 8.40
CA SER A 215 18.68 1.55 7.99
C SER A 215 18.31 0.54 9.08
N SER A 216 17.09 0.02 9.00
CA SER A 216 16.66 -1.13 9.81
C SER A 216 17.52 -2.37 9.56
N LEU A 217 17.50 -3.31 10.51
CA LEU A 217 18.14 -4.62 10.35
C LEU A 217 17.41 -5.47 9.33
N LYS A 218 18.16 -6.11 8.43
CA LYS A 218 17.65 -7.24 7.65
C LYS A 218 17.44 -8.43 8.58
N GLU A 219 16.54 -9.34 8.19
CA GLU A 219 16.23 -10.51 9.00
C GLU A 219 17.46 -11.37 9.30
N GLU A 220 18.35 -11.57 8.31
CA GLU A 220 19.58 -12.34 8.48
C GLU A 220 20.58 -11.67 9.44
N GLU A 221 20.61 -10.33 9.49
CA GLU A 221 21.41 -9.61 10.47
C GLU A 221 20.84 -9.80 11.88
N PHE A 222 19.50 -9.71 12.01
CA PHE A 222 18.82 -9.92 13.28
C PHE A 222 19.02 -11.35 13.81
N LYS A 223 18.93 -12.37 12.96
CA LYS A 223 19.21 -13.77 13.29
C LYS A 223 20.63 -13.96 13.86
N LYS A 224 21.64 -13.31 13.30
CA LYS A 224 23.01 -13.35 13.83
C LYS A 224 23.10 -12.80 15.24
N LEU A 225 22.47 -11.66 15.51
CA LEU A 225 22.41 -11.07 16.85
C LEU A 225 21.65 -11.95 17.84
N MET A 226 20.60 -12.66 17.38
CA MET A 226 19.89 -13.62 18.22
C MET A 226 20.81 -14.77 18.65
N VAL A 227 21.60 -15.33 17.73
CA VAL A 227 22.59 -16.37 18.06
C VAL A 227 23.62 -15.84 19.06
N GLU A 228 24.13 -14.63 18.84
CA GLU A 228 25.09 -13.97 19.75
C GLU A 228 24.49 -13.71 21.14
N ALA A 229 23.20 -13.38 21.22
CA ALA A 229 22.49 -13.24 22.49
C ALA A 229 22.23 -14.56 23.23
N GLY A 230 22.41 -15.70 22.55
CA GLY A 230 22.26 -17.07 23.09
C GLY A 230 20.95 -17.77 22.69
N PHE A 231 20.28 -17.35 21.62
CA PHE A 231 19.15 -18.09 21.05
C PHE A 231 19.63 -19.21 20.12
N LYS A 232 18.87 -20.31 20.08
CA LYS A 232 19.02 -21.38 19.10
C LYS A 232 17.91 -21.21 18.07
N LEU A 233 18.29 -21.02 16.80
CA LEU A 233 17.39 -20.84 15.66
C LEU A 233 16.97 -22.20 15.09
#